data_AF-A0A7C4D3Z4-F1
#
_entry.id   AF-A0A7C4D3Z4-F1
#
_cell.length_a   1.000
_cell.length_b   1.000
_cell.length_c   1.000
_cell.angle_alpha   90.00
_cell.angle_beta   90.00
_cell.angle_gamma   90.00
#
_symmetry.space_group_name_H-M   'P 1'
#
loop_
_entity.id
_entity.type
_entity.pdbx_description
1 polymer ?
#
loop_
_entity_poly.entity_id
_entity_poly.type
_entity_poly.pdbx_seq_one_letter_code
_entity_poly.pdbx_strand_id
1 'polypeptide(L)'
;MARVLRLKGRFYRTIPITEPGYEEELELDADKTVLVSLHCWNIDFPENPIDINYWVGMGFPQTTEEAQRIMREFIRPAMDAARRASILVCHAQTKSIAKKYPQNLEEFEVEEEHKPEQTYMPAIPEYKEKVLSRVHGKDYLIKSPLRNMDFSSVVAPLPGEPVVYMTRQFDRVLRKRGIVNLIYMGLLQTCASYMPRVGC
;
A
#
# COMPACT_ATOMS: atom_id res chain seq x y z
N MET A 1 19.13 -13.76 22.40
CA MET A 1 17.81 -14.36 22.64
C MET A 1 16.84 -13.73 21.66
N ALA A 2 15.99 -14.53 21.01
CA ALA A 2 14.99 -13.99 20.08
C ALA A 2 13.97 -13.15 20.84
N ARG A 3 13.61 -11.99 20.31
CA ARG A 3 12.67 -11.08 20.95
C ARG A 3 11.27 -11.43 20.45
N VAL A 4 10.47 -12.07 21.30
CA VAL A 4 9.18 -12.62 20.90
C VAL A 4 8.07 -11.58 21.04
N LEU A 5 7.30 -11.39 19.97
CA LEU A 5 6.03 -10.67 19.97
C LEU A 5 4.92 -11.66 20.27
N ARG A 6 4.05 -11.32 21.22
CA ARG A 6 2.83 -12.07 21.52
C ARG A 6 1.63 -11.27 21.07
N LEU A 7 0.90 -11.81 20.10
CA LEU A 7 -0.27 -11.16 19.52
C LEU A 7 -1.48 -12.07 19.73
N LYS A 8 -2.58 -11.49 20.20
CA LYS A 8 -3.88 -12.18 20.13
C LYS A 8 -4.36 -12.09 18.68
N GLY A 9 -4.50 -13.23 18.02
CA GLY A 9 -4.92 -13.27 16.62
C GLY A 9 -5.79 -14.48 16.34
N ARG A 10 -6.37 -14.47 15.14
CA ARG A 10 -7.00 -15.66 14.58
C ARG A 10 -6.06 -16.27 13.58
N PHE A 11 -5.59 -17.48 13.85
CA PHE A 11 -4.83 -18.25 12.88
C PHE A 11 -5.78 -18.82 11.85
N TYR A 12 -5.71 -18.29 10.62
CA TYR A 12 -6.54 -18.76 9.53
C TYR A 12 -5.92 -19.99 8.87
N ARG A 13 -6.66 -21.10 8.89
CA ARG A 13 -6.41 -22.27 8.05
C ARG A 13 -7.58 -22.43 7.09
N THR A 14 -7.29 -22.68 5.81
CA THR A 14 -8.30 -22.84 4.76
C THR A 14 -9.11 -24.14 4.86
N ILE A 15 -8.74 -25.04 5.77
CA ILE A 15 -9.36 -26.35 5.95
C ILE A 15 -9.75 -26.52 7.42
N PRO A 16 -11.00 -26.93 7.71
CA PRO A 16 -12.08 -27.14 6.73
C PRO A 16 -12.66 -25.81 6.23
N ILE A 17 -13.18 -25.80 4.99
CA ILE A 17 -13.78 -24.59 4.37
C ILE A 17 -14.96 -24.03 5.18
N THR A 18 -15.60 -24.87 5.99
CA THR A 18 -16.74 -24.51 6.84
C THR A 18 -16.33 -23.95 8.20
N GLU A 19 -15.06 -24.09 8.59
CA GLU A 19 -14.53 -23.60 9.87
C GLU A 19 -13.11 -23.04 9.68
N PRO A 20 -12.96 -21.95 8.90
CA PRO A 20 -11.66 -21.40 8.64
C PRO A 20 -11.09 -20.72 9.90
N GLY A 21 -10.06 -21.33 10.46
CA GLY A 21 -9.19 -20.77 11.50
C GLY A 21 -9.73 -20.78 12.92
N TYR A 22 -8.80 -20.72 13.87
CA TYR A 22 -9.03 -20.73 15.32
C TYR A 22 -8.36 -19.51 15.96
N GLU A 23 -8.89 -19.01 17.07
CA GLU A 23 -8.23 -17.97 17.86
C GLU A 23 -7.10 -18.59 18.69
N GLU A 24 -5.88 -18.08 18.51
CA GLU A 24 -4.71 -18.52 19.27
C GLU A 24 -3.75 -17.35 19.54
N GLU A 25 -2.85 -17.55 20.50
CA GLU A 25 -1.77 -16.61 20.74
C GLU A 25 -0.66 -16.86 19.70
N LEU A 26 -0.39 -15.84 18.88
CA LEU A 26 0.64 -15.89 17.85
C LEU A 26 1.96 -15.40 18.45
N GLU A 27 2.99 -16.24 18.37
CA GLU A 27 4.35 -15.88 18.75
C GLU A 27 5.20 -15.62 17.49
N LEU A 28 5.71 -14.40 17.34
CA LEU A 28 6.55 -14.00 16.21
C LEU A 28 7.92 -13.50 16.69
N ASP A 29 8.99 -13.89 16.00
CA ASP A 29 10.31 -13.29 16.22
C ASP A 29 10.31 -11.86 15.68
N ALA A 30 10.40 -10.87 16.57
CA ALA A 30 10.30 -9.45 16.24
C ALA A 30 11.39 -9.01 15.25
N ASP A 31 12.58 -9.59 15.33
CA ASP A 31 13.72 -9.22 14.49
C ASP A 31 13.61 -9.84 13.08
N LYS A 32 12.67 -10.78 12.90
CA LYS A 32 12.30 -11.38 11.61
C LYS A 32 10.89 -10.98 11.16
N THR A 33 10.32 -9.95 11.77
CA THR A 33 8.97 -9.47 11.47
C THR A 33 9.03 -8.06 10.89
N VAL A 34 8.17 -7.78 9.91
CA VAL A 34 7.96 -6.45 9.36
C VAL A 34 6.48 -6.08 9.44
N LEU A 35 6.23 -4.82 9.73
CA LEU A 35 4.93 -4.19 9.59
C LEU A 35 4.85 -3.51 8.23
N VAL A 36 3.85 -3.86 7.42
CA VAL A 36 3.67 -3.35 6.06
C VAL A 36 2.44 -2.45 6.01
N SER A 37 2.66 -1.16 5.74
CA SER A 37 1.59 -0.19 5.44
C SER A 37 1.25 -0.24 3.95
N LEU A 38 -0.02 -0.47 3.62
CA LEU A 38 -0.54 -0.57 2.26
C LEU A 38 -1.47 0.60 1.94
N HIS A 39 -1.07 1.44 0.98
CA HIS A 39 -1.98 2.39 0.32
C HIS A 39 -2.72 3.36 1.26
N CYS A 40 -2.05 3.79 2.33
CA CYS A 40 -2.57 4.78 3.26
C CYS A 40 -2.45 6.21 2.69
N TRP A 41 -3.34 6.56 1.76
CA TRP A 41 -3.29 7.82 1.02
C TRP A 41 -3.94 8.99 1.76
N ASN A 42 -3.52 10.21 1.42
CA ASN A 42 -4.02 11.48 1.97
C ASN A 42 -5.38 11.94 1.41
N ILE A 43 -6.15 11.08 0.74
CA ILE A 43 -7.45 11.48 0.16
C ILE A 43 -8.38 11.97 1.27
N ASP A 44 -8.95 13.17 1.08
CA ASP A 44 -9.86 13.85 2.00
C ASP A 44 -9.23 14.35 3.31
N PHE A 45 -7.90 14.28 3.43
CA PHE A 45 -7.20 15.00 4.49
C PHE A 45 -7.09 16.49 4.16
N PRO A 46 -6.84 17.37 5.14
CA PRO A 46 -6.65 18.80 4.89
C PRO A 46 -5.61 19.13 3.81
N GLU A 47 -4.57 18.30 3.67
CA GLU A 47 -3.54 18.44 2.62
C GLU A 47 -4.01 18.06 1.20
N ASN A 48 -5.10 17.29 1.06
CA ASN A 48 -5.63 16.85 -0.23
C ASN A 48 -7.16 16.62 -0.15
N PRO A 49 -7.94 17.72 -0.03
CA PRO A 49 -9.39 17.66 0.18
C PRO A 49 -10.11 17.05 -1.02
N ILE A 50 -11.26 16.42 -0.79
CA ILE A 50 -12.09 15.89 -1.88
C ILE A 50 -12.70 17.01 -2.72
N ASP A 51 -12.82 16.73 -4.02
CA ASP A 51 -13.69 17.47 -4.93
C ASP A 51 -14.84 16.54 -5.31
N ILE A 52 -16.06 16.90 -4.91
CA ILE A 52 -17.28 16.10 -5.12
C ILE A 52 -17.60 15.83 -6.59
N ASN A 53 -16.99 16.57 -7.52
CA ASN A 53 -17.15 16.35 -8.95
C ASN A 53 -16.31 15.16 -9.47
N TYR A 54 -15.41 14.61 -8.66
CA TYR A 54 -14.52 13.52 -9.04
C TYR A 54 -14.58 12.34 -8.08
N TRP A 55 -14.66 11.14 -8.66
CA TRP A 55 -14.67 9.89 -7.92
C TRP A 55 -13.24 9.39 -7.70
N VAL A 56 -12.66 9.63 -6.52
CA VAL A 56 -11.31 9.14 -6.16
C VAL A 56 -11.40 8.14 -5.01
N GLY A 57 -10.68 7.03 -5.15
CA GLY A 57 -10.70 5.92 -4.20
C GLY A 57 -12.05 5.19 -4.17
N MET A 58 -12.64 5.03 -2.99
CA MET A 58 -13.99 4.45 -2.81
C MET A 58 -15.10 5.47 -3.11
N GLY A 59 -14.73 6.75 -3.32
CA GLY A 59 -15.58 7.81 -3.87
C GLY A 59 -16.74 8.31 -3.01
N PHE A 60 -16.95 7.75 -1.82
CA PHE A 60 -17.96 8.21 -0.87
C PHE A 60 -17.30 8.96 0.30
N PRO A 61 -17.80 10.16 0.70
CA PRO A 61 -17.27 10.89 1.86
C PRO A 61 -17.21 10.07 3.14
N GLN A 62 -18.19 9.18 3.36
CA GLN A 62 -18.22 8.29 4.52
C GLN A 62 -17.06 7.28 4.50
N THR A 63 -16.67 6.82 3.32
CA THR A 63 -15.54 5.88 3.18
C THR A 63 -14.20 6.57 3.37
N THR A 64 -14.09 7.85 2.97
CA THR A 64 -12.88 8.64 3.21
C THR A 64 -12.77 9.04 4.67
N GLU A 65 -13.87 9.43 5.32
CA GLU A 65 -13.92 9.68 6.76
C GLU A 65 -13.52 8.43 7.57
N GLU A 66 -14.07 7.26 7.22
CA GLU A 66 -13.72 6.01 7.88
C GLU A 66 -12.27 5.60 7.63
N ALA A 67 -11.76 5.79 6.42
CA ALA A 67 -10.34 5.60 6.12
C ALA A 67 -9.45 6.51 7.00
N GLN A 68 -9.82 7.78 7.16
CA GLN A 68 -9.11 8.70 8.04
C GLN A 68 -9.14 8.25 9.50
N ARG A 69 -10.30 7.80 9.98
CA ARG A 69 -10.47 7.26 11.33
C ARG A 69 -9.59 6.03 11.55
N ILE A 70 -9.64 5.05 10.63
CA ILE A 70 -8.81 3.85 10.67
C ILE A 70 -7.31 4.21 10.71
N MET A 71 -6.89 5.17 9.88
CA MET A 71 -5.51 5.63 9.86
C MET A 71 -5.07 6.25 11.18
N ARG A 72 -5.91 7.12 11.77
CA ARG A 72 -5.61 7.82 13.03
C ARG A 72 -5.68 6.90 14.26
N GLU A 73 -6.69 6.05 14.34
CA GLU A 73 -7.02 5.29 15.55
C GLU A 73 -6.38 3.90 15.60
N PHE A 74 -6.02 3.31 14.46
CA PHE A 74 -5.51 1.92 14.40
C PHE A 74 -4.14 1.82 13.74
N ILE A 75 -4.02 2.30 12.51
CA ILE A 75 -2.79 2.14 11.72
C ILE A 75 -1.64 2.91 12.36
N ARG A 76 -1.84 4.19 12.67
CA ARG A 76 -0.79 5.00 13.29
C ARG A 76 -0.35 4.45 14.65
N PRO A 77 -1.23 4.12 15.61
CA PRO A 77 -0.82 3.48 16.86
C PRO A 77 -0.07 2.17 16.67
N ALA A 78 -0.46 1.35 15.68
CA ALA A 78 0.22 0.10 15.38
C ALA A 78 1.63 0.32 14.79
N MET A 79 1.79 1.32 13.91
CA MET A 79 3.11 1.74 13.41
C MET A 79 4.02 2.24 14.55
N ASP A 80 3.48 3.07 15.44
CA ASP A 80 4.25 3.57 16.59
C ASP A 80 4.62 2.45 17.56
N ALA A 81 3.75 1.45 17.74
CA ALA A 81 4.06 0.25 18.51
C ALA A 81 5.18 -0.57 17.86
N ALA A 82 5.11 -0.78 16.54
CA ALA A 82 6.17 -1.46 15.79
C ALA A 82 7.52 -0.74 15.91
N ARG A 83 7.53 0.58 15.74
CA ARG A 83 8.73 1.42 15.91
C ARG A 83 9.32 1.31 17.31
N ARG A 84 8.49 1.42 18.36
CA ARG A 84 8.94 1.25 19.76
C ARG A 84 9.50 -0.14 20.03
N ALA A 85 8.92 -1.14 19.37
CA ALA A 85 9.40 -2.51 19.41
C ALA A 85 10.52 -2.76 18.38
N SER A 86 11.14 -1.75 17.77
CA SER A 86 12.21 -1.93 16.76
C SER A 86 11.87 -2.93 15.64
N ILE A 87 10.58 -3.13 15.36
CA ILE A 87 10.10 -3.90 14.22
C ILE A 87 10.22 -2.99 13.01
N LEU A 88 10.68 -3.53 11.90
CA LEU A 88 10.76 -2.76 10.66
C LEU A 88 9.36 -2.32 10.23
N VAL A 89 9.21 -1.05 9.88
CA VAL A 89 8.05 -0.54 9.16
C VAL A 89 8.44 -0.35 7.69
N CYS A 90 7.66 -0.95 6.79
CA CYS A 90 7.82 -0.82 5.34
C CYS A 90 6.51 -0.34 4.72
N HIS A 91 6.61 0.48 3.69
CA HIS A 91 5.46 1.11 3.05
C HIS A 91 5.36 0.66 1.61
N ALA A 92 4.27 -0.01 1.24
CA ALA A 92 3.99 -0.34 -0.14
C ALA A 92 3.05 0.70 -0.76
N GLN A 93 3.46 1.25 -1.90
CA GLN A 93 2.74 2.29 -2.61
C GLN A 93 2.74 2.07 -4.12
N THR A 94 1.98 2.91 -4.82
CA THR A 94 2.08 3.05 -6.28
C THR A 94 3.43 3.68 -6.66
N LYS A 95 3.91 3.37 -7.87
CA LYS A 95 5.18 3.89 -8.42
C LYS A 95 5.27 5.41 -8.35
N SER A 96 4.18 6.11 -8.69
CA SER A 96 4.12 7.58 -8.72
C SER A 96 4.29 8.22 -7.34
N ILE A 97 3.90 7.52 -6.27
CA ILE A 97 4.10 7.98 -4.89
C ILE A 97 5.48 7.56 -4.42
N ALA A 98 5.83 6.28 -4.56
CA ALA A 98 7.09 5.75 -4.03
C ALA A 98 8.31 6.53 -4.53
N LYS A 99 8.37 6.87 -5.83
CA LYS A 99 9.51 7.61 -6.41
C LYS A 99 9.71 9.03 -5.88
N LYS A 100 8.74 9.59 -5.15
CA LYS A 100 8.89 10.91 -4.50
C LYS A 100 9.76 10.85 -3.24
N TYR A 101 9.98 9.65 -2.69
CA TYR A 101 10.61 9.47 -1.39
C TYR A 101 12.05 8.99 -1.52
N PRO A 102 13.02 9.61 -0.81
CA PRO A 102 14.41 9.13 -0.80
C PRO A 102 14.56 7.74 -0.19
N GLN A 103 13.57 7.28 0.58
CA GLN A 103 13.50 5.91 1.09
C GLN A 103 13.14 4.87 0.01
N ASN A 104 12.76 5.30 -1.19
CA ASN A 104 12.62 4.40 -2.33
C ASN A 104 14.00 3.92 -2.74
N LEU A 105 14.22 2.61 -2.59
CA LEU A 105 15.54 2.03 -2.80
C LEU A 105 15.77 1.80 -4.31
N GLU A 106 16.18 2.85 -5.03
CA GLU A 106 16.47 2.80 -6.47
C GLU A 106 17.59 1.82 -6.83
N GLU A 107 18.54 1.58 -5.92
CA GLU A 107 19.62 0.60 -6.09
C GLU A 107 19.11 -0.84 -6.33
N PHE A 108 17.85 -1.12 -6.02
CA PHE A 108 17.22 -2.42 -6.25
C PHE A 108 16.42 -2.47 -7.56
N GLU A 109 16.35 -1.36 -8.32
CA GLU A 109 15.78 -1.26 -9.68
C GLU A 109 16.80 -1.59 -10.79
N VAL A 110 18.09 -1.76 -10.45
CA VAL A 110 19.21 -1.83 -11.43
C VAL A 110 19.25 -3.13 -12.24
N GLU A 111 18.53 -4.17 -11.84
CA GLU A 111 18.18 -5.23 -12.79
C GLU A 111 17.09 -4.68 -13.68
N GLU A 112 17.48 -4.27 -14.89
CA GLU A 112 16.64 -3.67 -15.93
C GLU A 112 15.18 -4.03 -15.70
N GLU A 113 14.32 -3.03 -15.45
CA GLU A 113 12.92 -3.14 -15.83
C GLU A 113 12.97 -3.75 -17.23
N HIS A 114 12.72 -5.06 -17.34
CA HIS A 114 12.22 -5.67 -18.55
C HIS A 114 10.87 -4.96 -18.69
N LYS A 115 10.92 -3.73 -19.22
CA LYS A 115 9.83 -3.15 -19.95
C LYS A 115 9.53 -4.28 -20.91
N PRO A 116 8.40 -4.99 -20.76
CA PRO A 116 8.03 -5.88 -21.83
C PRO A 116 8.09 -4.98 -23.06
N GLU A 117 8.70 -5.45 -24.14
CA GLU A 117 8.67 -4.82 -25.46
C GLU A 117 7.19 -4.71 -25.87
N GLN A 118 6.45 -3.84 -25.20
CA GLN A 118 5.06 -3.52 -25.45
C GLN A 118 5.08 -2.23 -26.25
N THR A 119 5.70 -2.36 -27.42
CA THR A 119 5.42 -1.54 -28.60
C THR A 119 4.17 -2.05 -29.32
N TYR A 120 3.20 -2.62 -28.60
CA TYR A 120 1.88 -2.80 -29.18
C TYR A 120 1.24 -1.42 -29.28
N MET A 121 1.15 -0.93 -30.51
CA MET A 121 0.29 0.21 -30.78
C MET A 121 -1.11 -0.10 -30.23
N PRO A 122 -1.76 0.84 -29.54
CA PRO A 122 -3.12 0.63 -29.09
C PRO A 122 -3.99 0.26 -30.30
N ALA A 123 -4.82 -0.79 -30.17
CA ALA A 123 -5.68 -1.27 -31.25
C ALA A 123 -6.56 -0.15 -31.83
N ILE A 124 -6.90 0.84 -31.00
CA ILE A 124 -7.52 2.10 -31.41
C ILE A 124 -6.72 3.24 -30.78
N PRO A 125 -6.06 4.10 -31.57
CA PRO A 125 -5.38 5.29 -31.05
C PRO A 125 -6.32 6.13 -30.17
N GLU A 126 -5.80 6.61 -29.04
CA GLU A 126 -6.50 7.48 -28.07
C GLU A 126 -7.75 6.90 -27.40
N TYR A 127 -8.10 5.64 -27.65
CA TYR A 127 -9.35 5.07 -27.13
C TYR A 127 -9.37 5.04 -25.60
N LYS A 128 -8.23 4.75 -24.98
CA LYS A 128 -8.09 4.76 -23.52
C LYS A 128 -8.35 6.15 -22.95
N GLU A 129 -7.75 7.17 -23.54
CA GLU A 129 -7.90 8.58 -23.15
C GLU A 129 -9.35 9.05 -23.34
N LYS A 130 -10.00 8.64 -24.44
CA LYS A 130 -11.42 8.91 -24.71
C LYS A 130 -12.33 8.26 -23.70
N VAL A 131 -12.09 6.98 -23.36
CA VAL A 131 -12.86 6.26 -22.33
C VAL A 131 -12.67 6.92 -20.97
N LEU A 132 -11.43 7.20 -20.56
CA LEU A 132 -11.14 7.87 -19.29
C LEU A 132 -11.81 9.24 -19.20
N SER A 133 -11.70 10.06 -20.26
CA SER A 133 -12.34 11.37 -20.33
C SER A 133 -13.86 11.29 -20.28
N ARG A 134 -14.46 10.25 -20.88
CA ARG A 134 -15.92 10.03 -20.87
C ARG A 134 -16.41 9.57 -19.49
N VAL A 135 -15.66 8.73 -18.80
CA VAL A 135 -16.06 8.11 -17.52
C VAL A 135 -15.78 9.04 -16.34
N HIS A 136 -14.60 9.65 -16.29
CA HIS A 136 -14.12 10.43 -15.14
C HIS A 136 -14.15 11.94 -15.38
N GLY A 137 -14.40 12.38 -16.62
CA GLY A 137 -14.26 13.76 -17.05
C GLY A 137 -12.85 14.08 -17.55
N LYS A 138 -12.76 15.01 -18.51
CA LYS A 138 -11.48 15.43 -19.14
C LYS A 138 -10.45 15.93 -18.14
N ASP A 139 -10.92 16.57 -17.06
CA ASP A 139 -10.06 17.21 -16.07
C ASP A 139 -9.69 16.30 -14.89
N TYR A 140 -10.10 15.03 -14.89
CA TYR A 140 -9.91 14.12 -13.75
C TYR A 140 -8.46 14.07 -13.26
N LEU A 141 -7.49 13.92 -14.17
CA LEU A 141 -6.08 13.80 -13.79
C LEU A 141 -5.48 15.10 -13.23
N ILE A 142 -6.09 16.25 -13.52
CA ILE A 142 -5.52 17.58 -13.19
C ILE A 142 -6.27 18.30 -12.06
N LYS A 143 -7.56 17.99 -11.86
CA LYS A 143 -8.42 18.63 -10.86
C LYS A 143 -8.84 17.68 -9.74
N SER A 144 -8.83 16.36 -9.96
CA SER A 144 -9.18 15.43 -8.88
C SER A 144 -8.09 15.34 -7.81
N PRO A 145 -8.45 14.88 -6.59
CA PRO A 145 -7.49 14.58 -5.52
C PRO A 145 -6.38 13.59 -5.91
N LEU A 146 -6.55 12.83 -7.01
CA LEU A 146 -5.52 11.92 -7.52
C LEU A 146 -4.22 12.64 -7.86
N ARG A 147 -4.30 13.91 -8.33
CA ARG A 147 -3.13 14.70 -8.71
C ARG A 147 -2.16 14.90 -7.55
N ASN A 148 -2.70 15.16 -6.36
CA ASN A 148 -1.93 15.44 -5.15
C ASN A 148 -1.91 14.23 -4.19
N MET A 149 -2.27 13.05 -4.71
CA MET A 149 -2.29 11.83 -3.93
C MET A 149 -0.88 11.48 -3.45
N ASP A 150 -0.78 11.29 -2.14
CA ASP A 150 0.45 10.96 -1.44
C ASP A 150 0.15 10.20 -0.14
N PHE A 151 1.16 9.89 0.66
CA PHE A 151 0.93 9.45 2.04
C PHE A 151 0.13 10.48 2.82
N SER A 152 -0.81 10.01 3.64
CA SER A 152 -1.35 10.86 4.71
C SER A 152 -0.22 11.26 5.67
N SER A 153 -0.20 12.54 6.05
CA SER A 153 0.73 13.06 7.07
C SER A 153 0.71 12.25 8.38
N VAL A 154 -0.43 11.62 8.70
CA VAL A 154 -0.61 10.77 9.89
C VAL A 154 0.32 9.55 9.87
N VAL A 155 0.53 8.95 8.71
CA VAL A 155 1.21 7.65 8.51
C VAL A 155 2.42 7.75 7.58
N ALA A 156 2.93 8.96 7.38
CA ALA A 156 4.08 9.22 6.53
C ALA A 156 5.31 8.39 6.94
N PRO A 157 6.15 7.98 5.98
CA PRO A 157 7.36 7.21 6.24
C PRO A 157 8.39 8.05 7.02
N LEU A 158 9.05 7.42 7.99
CA LEU A 158 10.20 8.00 8.68
C LEU A 158 11.52 7.72 7.94
N PRO A 159 12.61 8.43 8.26
CA PRO A 159 13.93 8.07 7.77
C PRO A 159 14.28 6.62 8.13
N GLY A 160 14.79 5.86 7.14
CA GLY A 160 15.17 4.46 7.31
C GLY A 160 14.03 3.43 7.12
N GLU A 161 12.77 3.88 7.00
CA GLU A 161 11.63 3.02 6.66
C GLU A 161 11.52 2.85 5.14
N PRO A 162 11.69 1.64 4.58
CA PRO A 162 11.68 1.44 3.13
C PRO A 162 10.32 1.77 2.52
N VAL A 163 10.33 2.50 1.40
CA VAL A 163 9.17 2.71 0.55
C VAL A 163 9.36 1.88 -0.71
N VAL A 164 8.40 1.02 -1.02
CA VAL A 164 8.48 0.06 -2.14
C VAL A 164 7.23 0.13 -3.01
N TYR A 165 7.39 -0.19 -4.29
CA TYR A 165 6.25 -0.30 -5.22
C TYR A 165 6.31 -1.54 -6.11
N MET A 166 7.43 -2.25 -6.14
CA MET A 166 7.57 -3.51 -6.88
C MET A 166 7.68 -4.71 -5.94
N THR A 167 7.06 -5.83 -6.34
CA THR A 167 7.18 -7.10 -5.60
C THR A 167 8.62 -7.56 -5.46
N ARG A 168 9.46 -7.42 -6.50
CA ARG A 168 10.88 -7.82 -6.44
C ARG A 168 11.68 -6.93 -5.49
N GLN A 169 11.44 -5.62 -5.52
CA GLN A 169 12.04 -4.66 -4.58
C GLN A 169 11.67 -5.05 -3.15
N PHE A 170 10.39 -5.36 -2.90
CA PHE A 170 9.92 -5.80 -1.59
C PHE A 170 10.57 -7.11 -1.15
N ASP A 171 10.56 -8.17 -1.98
CA ASP A 171 11.20 -9.46 -1.66
C ASP A 171 12.69 -9.30 -1.33
N ARG A 172 13.44 -8.48 -2.08
CA ARG A 172 14.84 -8.19 -1.79
C ARG A 172 15.03 -7.50 -0.42
N VAL A 173 14.19 -6.52 -0.09
CA VAL A 173 14.22 -5.84 1.22
C VAL A 173 14.01 -6.86 2.35
N LEU A 174 13.04 -7.76 2.19
CA LEU A 174 12.73 -8.78 3.18
C LEU A 174 13.89 -9.77 3.36
N ARG A 175 14.40 -10.33 2.25
CA ARG A 175 15.50 -11.31 2.29
C ARG A 175 16.79 -10.72 2.85
N LYS A 176 17.17 -9.50 2.42
CA LYS A 176 18.39 -8.82 2.92
C LYS A 176 18.36 -8.63 4.44
N ARG A 177 17.17 -8.51 5.02
CA ARG A 177 16.96 -8.28 6.46
C ARG A 177 16.55 -9.54 7.23
N GLY A 178 16.50 -10.70 6.58
CA GLY A 178 16.11 -11.97 7.22
C GLY A 178 14.66 -12.01 7.70
N ILE A 179 13.78 -11.19 7.10
CA ILE A 179 12.36 -11.14 7.48
C ILE A 179 11.63 -12.38 6.97
N VAL A 180 10.84 -13.00 7.84
CA VAL A 180 10.02 -14.18 7.54
C VAL A 180 8.53 -13.99 7.86
N ASN A 181 8.19 -12.98 8.68
CA ASN A 181 6.81 -12.69 9.08
C ASN A 181 6.39 -11.31 8.56
N LEU A 182 5.20 -11.24 7.96
CA LEU A 182 4.61 -10.01 7.44
C LEU A 182 3.32 -9.70 8.19
N ILE A 183 3.23 -8.52 8.80
CA ILE A 183 1.99 -7.99 9.37
C ILE A 183 1.51 -6.88 8.46
N TYR A 184 0.41 -7.10 7.75
CA TYR A 184 -0.16 -6.11 6.84
C TYR A 184 -1.18 -5.22 7.54
N MET A 185 -1.12 -3.94 7.24
CA MET A 185 -2.14 -2.95 7.58
C MET A 185 -2.32 -1.99 6.42
N GLY A 186 -3.50 -1.42 6.28
CA GLY A 186 -3.73 -0.43 5.24
C GLY A 186 -5.14 -0.45 4.70
N LEU A 187 -5.31 0.26 3.60
CA LEU A 187 -6.60 0.45 2.97
C LEU A 187 -6.57 -0.25 1.62
N LEU A 188 -7.12 -1.46 1.59
CA LEU A 188 -7.20 -2.26 0.39
C LEU A 188 -8.38 -1.77 -0.46
N GLN A 189 -8.09 -0.97 -1.47
CA GLN A 189 -9.14 -0.46 -2.36
C GLN A 189 -9.43 -1.35 -3.57
N THR A 190 -8.59 -2.35 -3.93
CA THR A 190 -8.86 -3.39 -4.96
C THR A 190 -7.65 -4.27 -5.34
N CYS A 191 -6.46 -4.01 -4.82
CA CYS A 191 -5.22 -4.61 -5.35
C CYS A 191 -5.11 -6.15 -5.19
N ALA A 192 -5.84 -6.75 -4.24
CA ALA A 192 -5.89 -8.21 -4.09
C ALA A 192 -6.79 -8.90 -5.13
N SER A 193 -7.74 -8.16 -5.73
CA SER A 193 -8.73 -8.71 -6.68
C SER A 193 -8.34 -8.53 -8.15
N TYR A 194 -7.34 -7.68 -8.44
CA TYR A 194 -6.88 -7.34 -9.80
C TYR A 194 -5.40 -7.69 -10.07
N MET A 195 -4.86 -8.73 -9.41
CA MET A 195 -3.68 -9.45 -9.93
C MET A 195 -4.03 -10.36 -11.13
N PRO A 196 -4.76 -9.85 -12.14
CA PRO A 196 -4.33 -10.07 -13.51
C PRO A 196 -4.39 -8.77 -14.35
N ARG A 197 -3.22 -8.38 -14.87
CA ARG A 197 -3.04 -7.60 -16.12
C ARG A 197 -3.54 -6.16 -16.20
N VAL A 198 -3.27 -5.32 -15.20
CA VAL A 198 -3.17 -3.88 -15.46
C VAL A 198 -1.88 -3.36 -14.84
N GLY A 199 -0.92 -3.02 -15.69
CA GLY A 199 0.38 -2.51 -15.28
C GLY A 199 0.23 -1.24 -14.44
N CYS A 200 0.77 -1.32 -13.22
CA CYS A 200 1.16 -0.17 -12.41
C CYS A 200 2.36 0.55 -13.04
#